data_AF-A0A6J2YCH7-F1
#
_entry.id   AF-A0A6J2YCH7-F1
#
_cell.length_a   1.000
_cell.length_b   1.000
_cell.length_c   1.000
_cell.angle_alpha   90.00
_cell.angle_beta   90.00
_cell.angle_gamma   90.00
#
_symmetry.space_group_name_H-M   'P 1'
#
loop_
_entity.id
_entity.type
_entity.pdbx_description
1 polymer ?
#
loop_
_entity_poly.entity_id
_entity_poly.type
_entity_poly.pdbx_seq_one_letter_code
_entity_poly.pdbx_strand_id
1 'polypeptide(L)'
;MYTFRRIFYILPSILIIVFIGYIQGNAPACKENSEYRCNGTNNAIEFPCPDTKIENQEVCRCFCLPGYWRDKCGNCVKECSCPLGKVWRPGNYCWDQCVHHICPLYIIQGCFCSAYTCWNGTQCINSNTTIS
;
A
#
# COMPACT_ATOMS: atom_id res chain seq x y z
N MET A 1 44.26 -45.80 8.37
CA MET A 1 42.78 -45.81 8.50
C MET A 1 42.29 -44.68 9.44
N TYR A 2 42.60 -43.41 9.16
CA TYR A 2 42.22 -42.28 10.03
C TYR A 2 41.46 -41.15 9.29
N THR A 3 41.41 -41.18 7.96
CA THR A 3 40.77 -40.14 7.13
C THR A 3 39.27 -40.38 6.90
N PHE A 4 38.82 -41.63 6.80
CA PHE A 4 37.40 -41.93 6.58
C PHE A 4 36.50 -41.62 7.79
N ARG A 5 37.04 -41.70 9.01
CA ARG A 5 36.26 -41.50 10.25
C ARG A 5 35.88 -40.03 10.49
N ARG A 6 36.63 -39.06 9.91
CA ARG A 6 36.32 -37.62 10.01
C ARG A 6 35.21 -37.18 9.06
N ILE A 7 35.10 -37.79 7.87
CA ILE A 7 34.08 -37.46 6.87
C ILE A 7 32.66 -37.73 7.40
N PHE A 8 32.49 -38.84 8.14
CA PHE A 8 31.20 -39.23 8.73
C PHE A 8 30.66 -38.28 9.81
N TYR A 9 31.50 -37.45 10.45
CA TYR A 9 31.07 -36.46 11.45
C TYR A 9 30.74 -35.08 10.84
N ILE A 10 31.28 -34.77 9.66
CA ILE A 10 31.06 -33.49 9.00
C ILE A 10 29.71 -33.49 8.27
N LEU A 11 29.33 -34.60 7.65
CA LEU A 11 28.06 -34.77 6.94
C LEU A 11 26.79 -34.46 7.77
N PRO A 12 26.60 -35.01 8.99
CA PRO A 12 25.43 -34.68 9.80
C PRO A 12 25.44 -33.22 10.26
N SER A 13 26.62 -32.63 10.48
CA SER A 13 26.78 -31.23 10.87
C SER A 13 26.36 -30.27 9.75
N ILE A 14 26.70 -30.58 8.50
CA ILE A 14 26.24 -29.82 7.32
C ILE A 14 24.73 -29.94 7.16
N LEU A 15 24.17 -31.15 7.31
CA LEU A 15 22.72 -31.35 7.22
C LEU A 15 21.95 -30.55 8.28
N ILE A 16 22.50 -30.42 9.50
CA ILE A 16 21.90 -29.59 10.55
C ILE A 16 21.93 -28.09 10.18
N ILE A 17 23.02 -27.59 9.60
CA ILE A 17 23.11 -26.18 9.16
C ILE A 17 22.11 -25.92 8.02
N VAL A 18 21.99 -26.84 7.06
CA VAL A 18 20.99 -26.75 5.98
C VAL A 18 19.56 -26.82 6.54
N PHE A 19 19.31 -27.67 7.55
CA PHE A 19 18.02 -27.73 8.22
C PHE A 19 17.69 -26.46 9.01
N ILE A 20 18.63 -25.87 9.73
CA ILE A 20 18.41 -24.60 10.44
C ILE A 20 18.10 -23.48 9.45
N GLY A 21 18.80 -23.43 8.30
CA GLY A 21 18.49 -22.50 7.22
C GLY A 21 17.12 -22.73 6.57
N TYR A 22 16.62 -23.97 6.55
CA TYR A 22 15.29 -24.31 6.02
C TYR A 22 14.15 -24.01 7.03
N ILE A 23 14.42 -24.15 8.33
CA ILE A 23 13.46 -23.89 9.41
C ILE A 23 13.38 -22.39 9.77
N GLN A 24 14.35 -21.57 9.35
CA GLN A 24 14.15 -20.13 9.21
C GLN A 24 13.19 -19.91 8.05
N GLY A 25 11.92 -20.22 8.32
CA GLY A 25 10.80 -20.10 7.42
C GLY A 25 10.93 -18.81 6.66
N ASN A 26 10.93 -18.96 5.35
CA ASN A 26 10.90 -17.89 4.38
C ASN A 26 9.68 -17.03 4.73
N ALA A 27 9.87 -16.04 5.60
CA ALA A 27 8.84 -15.04 5.87
C ALA A 27 8.45 -14.53 4.49
N PRO A 28 7.14 -14.48 4.13
CA PRO A 28 6.74 -14.07 2.80
C PRO A 28 7.43 -12.74 2.53
N ALA A 29 8.37 -12.75 1.60
CA ALA A 29 9.21 -11.58 1.35
C ALA A 29 8.27 -10.48 0.88
N CYS A 30 8.03 -9.52 1.76
CA CYS A 30 7.18 -8.40 1.45
C CYS A 30 7.79 -7.63 0.29
N LYS A 31 6.93 -7.12 -0.60
CA LYS A 31 7.37 -6.28 -1.71
C LYS A 31 8.07 -5.02 -1.18
N GLU A 32 8.80 -4.34 -2.04
CA GLU A 32 9.45 -3.08 -1.69
C GLU A 32 8.45 -2.08 -1.08
N ASN A 33 8.91 -1.30 -0.10
CA ASN A 33 8.11 -0.33 0.65
C ASN A 33 6.91 -0.95 1.42
N SER A 34 7.00 -2.24 1.76
CA SER A 34 6.05 -2.92 2.62
C SER A 34 6.73 -3.74 3.71
N GLU A 35 6.00 -4.00 4.78
CA GLU A 35 6.48 -4.67 5.98
C GLU A 35 5.43 -5.65 6.50
N TYR A 36 5.88 -6.81 6.98
CA TYR A 36 4.97 -7.83 7.51
C TYR A 36 4.47 -7.40 8.89
N ARG A 37 3.15 -7.25 9.04
CA ARG A 37 2.51 -6.84 10.29
C ARG A 37 1.22 -7.63 10.53
N CYS A 38 0.78 -7.67 11.78
CA CYS A 38 -0.50 -8.24 12.19
C CYS A 38 -1.44 -7.14 12.72
N ASN A 39 -2.73 -7.23 12.38
CA ASN A 39 -3.81 -6.41 12.93
C ASN A 39 -3.91 -6.66 14.43
N GLY A 40 -3.27 -5.78 15.22
CA GLY A 40 -3.25 -5.86 16.68
C GLY A 40 -1.98 -5.29 17.31
N THR A 41 -0.86 -5.25 16.58
CA THR A 41 0.41 -4.72 17.13
C THR A 41 0.63 -3.23 16.89
N ASN A 42 0.04 -2.60 15.86
CA ASN A 42 0.37 -1.21 15.48
C ASN A 42 -0.72 -0.36 14.77
N ASN A 43 -2.01 -0.70 14.80
CA ASN A 43 -3.07 0.08 14.10
C ASN A 43 -2.65 0.52 12.68
N ALA A 44 -2.06 -0.39 11.91
CA ALA A 44 -1.57 -0.08 10.57
C ALA A 44 -2.76 0.07 9.61
N ILE A 45 -3.33 1.26 9.56
CA ILE A 45 -4.34 1.62 8.58
C ILE A 45 -3.62 1.78 7.24
N GLU A 46 -3.77 0.77 6.38
CA GLU A 46 -3.30 0.84 5.00
C GLU A 46 -4.34 1.54 4.14
N PHE A 47 -3.92 2.60 3.46
CA PHE A 47 -4.78 3.34 2.56
C PHE A 47 -4.68 2.75 1.14
N PRO A 48 -5.78 2.24 0.58
CA PRO A 48 -5.81 1.78 -0.80
C PRO A 48 -5.74 2.99 -1.76
N CYS A 49 -5.17 2.77 -2.94
CA CYS A 49 -5.44 3.64 -4.08
C CYS A 49 -6.94 3.56 -4.48
N PRO A 50 -7.49 4.58 -5.16
CA PRO A 50 -8.93 4.65 -5.46
C PRO A 50 -9.47 3.44 -6.25
N ASP A 51 -8.63 2.81 -7.07
CA ASP A 51 -8.99 1.66 -7.90
C ASP A 51 -8.87 0.32 -7.15
N THR A 52 -8.38 0.31 -5.91
CA THR A 52 -8.09 -0.91 -5.16
C THR A 52 -9.28 -1.26 -4.27
N LYS A 53 -9.97 -2.37 -4.59
CA LYS A 53 -10.95 -2.97 -3.67
C LYS A 53 -10.20 -3.69 -2.55
N ILE A 54 -10.46 -3.30 -1.29
CA ILE A 54 -9.92 -4.02 -0.14
C ILE A 54 -10.72 -5.33 0.00
N GLU A 55 -10.16 -6.45 -0.43
CA GLU A 55 -10.64 -7.76 -0.02
C GLU A 55 -10.16 -8.07 1.40
N ASN A 56 -11.08 -8.66 2.17
CA ASN A 56 -10.98 -9.14 3.56
C ASN A 56 -9.64 -8.91 4.28
N GLN A 57 -9.69 -8.15 5.37
CA GLN A 57 -8.54 -7.88 6.23
C GLN A 57 -8.09 -9.17 6.95
N GLU A 58 -7.18 -9.90 6.33
CA GLU A 58 -6.42 -10.95 7.01
C GLU A 58 -5.70 -10.41 8.25
N VAL A 59 -5.59 -11.25 9.27
CA VAL A 59 -5.03 -10.88 10.58
C VAL A 59 -3.54 -10.55 10.49
N CYS A 60 -2.77 -11.15 9.58
CA CYS A 60 -1.35 -10.85 9.37
C CYS A 60 -1.01 -10.84 7.88
N ARG A 61 -0.46 -9.73 7.38
CA ARG A 61 -0.05 -9.58 5.97
C ARG A 61 1.06 -8.53 5.81
N CYS A 62 1.57 -8.38 4.60
CA CYS A 62 2.46 -7.25 4.27
C CYS A 62 1.64 -5.97 4.14
N PHE A 63 1.93 -4.94 4.93
CA PHE A 63 1.32 -3.60 4.88
C PHE A 63 2.28 -2.62 4.22
N CYS A 64 1.77 -1.64 3.47
CA CYS A 64 2.58 -0.54 2.98
C CYS A 64 3.14 0.31 4.14
N LEU A 65 4.37 0.79 3.98
CA LEU A 65 4.98 1.74 4.90
C LEU A 65 4.16 3.05 4.97
N PRO A 66 4.24 3.81 6.08
CA PRO A 66 3.60 5.12 6.18
C PRO A 66 3.97 6.04 5.01
N GLY A 67 2.96 6.68 4.40
CA GLY A 67 3.15 7.54 3.23
C GLY A 67 3.22 6.79 1.89
N TYR A 68 2.94 5.48 1.88
CA TYR A 68 2.71 4.69 0.68
C TYR A 68 1.28 4.15 0.66
N TRP A 69 0.75 3.96 -0.55
CA TRP A 69 -0.59 3.47 -0.82
C TRP A 69 -0.52 2.19 -1.63
N ARG A 70 -1.47 1.29 -1.41
CA ARG A 70 -1.53 0.02 -2.13
C ARG A 70 -2.23 0.18 -3.47
N ASP A 71 -1.51 -0.06 -4.56
CA ASP A 71 -2.07 -0.10 -5.92
C ASP A 71 -2.90 -1.37 -6.15
N LYS A 72 -3.62 -1.42 -7.28
CA LYS A 72 -4.41 -2.58 -7.70
C LYS A 72 -3.59 -3.85 -7.96
N CYS A 73 -2.28 -3.73 -8.15
CA CYS A 73 -1.33 -4.82 -8.36
C CYS A 73 -0.72 -5.32 -7.03
N GLY A 74 -1.13 -4.73 -5.90
CA GLY A 74 -0.62 -5.03 -4.58
C GLY A 74 0.78 -4.50 -4.30
N ASN A 75 1.27 -3.51 -5.06
CA ASN A 75 2.51 -2.79 -4.80
C ASN A 75 2.24 -1.53 -3.96
N CYS A 76 3.25 -1.10 -3.20
CA CYS A 76 3.19 0.11 -2.40
C CYS A 76 3.81 1.26 -3.17
N VAL A 77 2.98 2.24 -3.52
CA VAL A 77 3.36 3.40 -4.35
C VAL A 77 3.20 4.69 -3.57
N LYS A 78 4.03 5.69 -3.89
CA LYS A 78 3.92 7.03 -3.30
C LYS A 78 2.83 7.87 -3.97
N GLU A 79 2.55 7.57 -5.23
CA GLU A 79 1.54 8.23 -6.04
C GLU A 79 0.65 7.18 -6.70
N CYS A 80 -0.66 7.28 -6.47
CA CYS A 80 -1.62 6.41 -7.15
C CYS A 80 -1.94 6.97 -8.53
N SER A 81 -2.11 6.08 -9.50
CA SER A 81 -2.74 6.43 -10.77
C SER A 81 -4.17 6.91 -10.51
N CYS A 82 -4.52 8.07 -11.07
CA CYS A 82 -5.84 8.67 -10.92
C CYS A 82 -6.68 8.50 -12.19
N PRO A 83 -8.02 8.53 -12.06
CA PRO A 83 -8.93 8.64 -13.19
C PRO A 83 -8.59 9.84 -14.07
N LEU A 84 -8.91 9.77 -15.37
CA LEU A 84 -8.65 10.85 -16.32
C LEU A 84 -9.19 12.19 -15.81
N GLY A 85 -8.33 13.21 -15.85
CA GLY A 85 -8.62 14.57 -15.37
C GLY A 85 -8.30 14.83 -13.89
N LYS A 86 -8.19 13.79 -13.06
CA LYS A 86 -7.73 13.92 -11.67
C LYS A 86 -6.23 13.72 -11.56
N VAL A 87 -5.65 14.32 -10.52
CA VAL A 87 -4.22 14.27 -10.21
C VAL A 87 -4.06 13.79 -8.76
N TRP A 88 -3.01 13.02 -8.50
CA TRP A 88 -2.66 12.62 -7.14
C TRP A 88 -2.09 13.82 -6.37
N ARG A 89 -2.86 14.38 -5.45
CA ARG A 89 -2.49 15.60 -4.73
C ARG A 89 -3.15 15.67 -3.35
N PRO A 90 -2.72 16.60 -2.50
CA PRO A 90 -3.52 17.03 -1.37
C PRO A 90 -4.78 17.75 -1.87
N GLY A 91 -5.93 17.34 -1.37
CA GLY A 91 -7.21 17.95 -1.69
C GLY A 91 -8.28 17.70 -0.64
N ASN A 92 -9.48 18.18 -0.93
CA ASN A 92 -10.64 18.08 -0.07
C ASN A 92 -11.80 17.50 -0.88
N TYR A 93 -12.41 16.42 -0.40
CA TYR A 93 -13.49 15.76 -1.12
C TYR A 93 -14.71 16.66 -1.35
N CYS A 94 -15.01 17.56 -0.41
CA CYS A 94 -16.16 18.45 -0.53
C CYS A 94 -15.95 19.48 -1.66
N TRP A 95 -14.77 20.12 -1.73
CA TRP A 95 -14.46 21.02 -2.87
C TRP A 95 -14.37 20.27 -4.21
N ASP A 96 -13.89 19.03 -4.19
CA ASP A 96 -13.80 18.21 -5.39
C ASP A 96 -15.18 17.79 -5.92
N GLN A 97 -16.27 17.89 -5.14
CA GLN A 97 -17.62 17.48 -5.55
C GLN A 97 -18.47 18.60 -6.16
N CYS A 98 -17.88 19.75 -6.50
CA CYS A 98 -18.62 20.93 -6.97
C CYS A 98 -19.67 21.44 -5.97
N VAL A 99 -19.42 21.19 -4.69
CA VAL A 99 -20.32 21.53 -3.59
C VAL A 99 -19.97 22.91 -3.03
N HIS A 100 -20.95 23.82 -2.97
CA HIS A 100 -20.77 25.23 -2.60
C HIS A 100 -21.15 25.58 -1.14
N HIS A 101 -21.38 24.58 -0.28
CA HIS A 101 -21.58 24.83 1.16
C HIS A 101 -20.25 24.81 1.93
N ILE A 102 -20.31 25.13 3.23
CA ILE A 102 -19.13 25.17 4.11
C ILE A 102 -18.51 23.76 4.16
N CYS A 103 -17.39 23.61 3.45
CA CYS A 103 -16.59 22.40 3.49
C CYS A 103 -15.68 22.41 4.73
N PRO A 104 -15.43 21.24 5.34
CA PRO A 104 -14.46 21.13 6.42
C PRO A 104 -13.05 21.44 5.90
N LEU A 105 -12.21 22.09 6.72
CA LEU A 105 -10.89 22.60 6.31
C LEU A 105 -9.77 21.54 6.29
N TYR A 106 -10.08 20.25 6.43
CA TYR A 106 -9.05 19.20 6.39
C TYR A 106 -8.66 18.87 4.94
N ILE A 107 -7.38 18.56 4.73
CA ILE A 107 -6.84 18.16 3.44
C ILE A 107 -6.28 16.75 3.61
N ILE A 108 -6.53 15.89 2.64
CA ILE A 108 -6.02 14.51 2.60
C ILE A 108 -5.33 14.26 1.26
N GLN A 109 -4.44 13.28 1.23
CA GLN A 109 -3.83 12.83 -0.02
C GLN A 109 -4.81 11.93 -0.79
N GLY A 110 -5.00 12.19 -2.08
CA GLY A 110 -5.93 11.44 -2.91
C GLY A 110 -5.93 11.90 -4.36
N CYS A 111 -6.88 11.36 -5.14
CA CYS A 111 -7.13 11.83 -6.50
C CYS A 111 -8.14 12.96 -6.50
N PHE A 112 -7.70 14.15 -6.90
CA PHE A 112 -8.52 15.37 -6.94
C PHE A 112 -8.33 16.13 -8.25
N CYS A 113 -9.31 16.95 -8.59
CA CYS A 113 -9.22 17.88 -9.70
C CYS A 113 -8.13 18.95 -9.50
N SER A 114 -7.75 19.60 -10.59
CA SER A 114 -6.83 20.75 -10.53
C SER A 114 -7.47 21.92 -9.77
N ALA A 115 -6.66 22.91 -9.40
CA ALA A 115 -7.17 24.11 -8.76
C ALA A 115 -8.28 24.75 -9.60
N TYR A 116 -9.32 25.28 -8.95
CA TYR A 116 -10.49 25.92 -9.58
C TYR A 116 -11.40 24.99 -10.40
N THR A 117 -11.11 23.68 -10.41
CA THR A 117 -11.95 22.67 -11.05
C THR A 117 -12.52 21.69 -10.03
N CYS A 118 -13.66 21.10 -10.36
CA CYS A 118 -14.36 20.14 -9.51
C CYS A 118 -14.93 18.99 -10.36
N TRP A 119 -15.19 17.85 -9.74
CA TRP A 119 -15.60 16.61 -10.36
C TRP A 119 -17.12 16.55 -10.54
N ASN A 120 -17.58 16.49 -11.79
CA ASN A 120 -19.00 16.31 -12.12
C ASN A 120 -19.38 14.83 -12.34
N GLY A 121 -18.71 13.90 -11.66
CA GLY A 121 -18.93 12.45 -11.83
C GLY A 121 -18.16 11.81 -12.98
N THR A 122 -17.85 12.56 -14.05
CA THR A 122 -17.16 12.04 -15.25
C THR A 122 -15.84 12.73 -15.59
N GLN A 123 -15.74 14.03 -15.33
CA GLN A 123 -14.57 14.85 -15.63
C GLN A 123 -14.46 16.04 -14.68
N CYS A 124 -13.26 16.62 -14.61
CA CYS A 124 -13.03 17.88 -13.90
C CYS A 124 -13.54 19.04 -14.76
N ILE A 125 -14.53 19.76 -14.24
CA ILE A 125 -15.12 20.95 -14.86
C ILE A 125 -14.77 22.20 -14.07
N ASN A 126 -14.98 23.36 -14.67
CA ASN A 126 -14.78 24.63 -13.95
C ASN A 126 -15.81 24.75 -12.82
N SER A 127 -15.34 25.04 -11.61
CA SER A 127 -16.22 25.24 -10.45
C SER A 127 -17.23 26.38 -10.63
N ASN A 128 -16.94 27.34 -11.51
CA ASN A 128 -17.86 28.44 -11.84
C ASN A 128 -19.02 28.03 -12.77
N THR A 129 -18.88 26.93 -13.52
CA THR A 129 -19.93 26.49 -14.46
C THR A 129 -21.10 25.75 -13.81
N THR A 130 -21.06 25.50 -12.49
CA THR A 130 -22.16 24.84 -11.75
C THR A 130 -23.09 25.81 -11.02
N ILE A 131 -22.96 27.13 -11.26
CA ILE A 131 -23.75 28.18 -10.60
C ILE A 131 -24.97 28.62 -11.46
N SER A 132 -25.24 27.96 -12.59
CA SER A 132 -26.41 28.23 -13.45
C SER A 132 -27.60 27.35 -13.13
#